data_AF-A0A967WNW6-F1
#
_entry.id   AF-A0A967WNW6-F1
#
_cell.length_a   1.000
_cell.length_b   1.000
_cell.length_c   1.000
_cell.angle_alpha   90.00
_cell.angle_beta   90.00
_cell.angle_gamma   90.00
#
_symmetry.space_group_name_H-M   'P 1'
#
loop_
_entity.id
_entity.type
_entity.pdbx_description
1 polymer ?
#
loop_
_entity_poly.entity_id
_entity_poly.type
_entity_poly.pdbx_seq_one_letter_code
_entity_poly.pdbx_strand_id
1 'polypeptide(L)'
;DILPSEMVQFADIVLPDNTFFEGSGLNPRTYQAMYPQVALREALPAPYDTKSIGSVTVSLLRKMGLDEYAPEGMGGKAILAAQLEALGTT
;
A
#
# COMPACT_ATOMS: atom_id res chain seq x y z
N ASP A 1 9.10 6.56 5.11
CA ASP A 1 10.08 5.45 5.13
C ASP A 1 9.75 4.56 6.32
N ILE A 2 10.19 3.31 6.31
CA ILE A 2 9.95 2.32 7.37
C ILE A 2 11.08 2.39 8.42
N LEU A 3 12.33 2.49 7.96
CA LEU A 3 13.51 2.52 8.83
C LEU A 3 14.03 3.95 8.99
N PRO A 4 14.62 4.30 10.15
CA PRO A 4 15.20 5.62 10.40
C PRO A 4 16.56 5.75 9.71
N SER A 5 16.56 5.80 8.37
CA SER A 5 17.76 6.03 7.56
C SER A 5 18.30 7.45 7.76
N GLU A 6 19.56 7.70 7.40
CA GLU A 6 20.17 9.04 7.52
C GLU A 6 19.35 10.11 6.79
N MET A 7 18.77 9.78 5.63
CA MET A 7 17.91 10.68 4.87
C MET A 7 16.64 11.08 5.63
N VAL A 8 16.06 10.17 6.42
CA VAL A 8 14.86 10.45 7.22
C VAL A 8 15.15 11.47 8.32
N GLN A 9 16.39 11.50 8.84
CA GLN A 9 16.78 12.45 9.88
C GLN A 9 16.88 13.90 9.38
N PHE A 10 17.01 14.10 8.06
CA PHE A 10 17.02 15.42 7.44
C PHE A 10 15.63 15.92 7.03
N ALA A 11 14.57 15.13 7.21
CA ALA A 11 13.21 15.53 6.87
C ALA A 11 12.56 16.36 7.99
N ASP A 12 11.84 17.42 7.64
CA ASP A 12 11.08 18.24 8.60
C ASP A 12 9.93 17.45 9.26
N ILE A 13 9.27 16.59 8.47
CA ILE A 13 8.14 15.77 8.89
C ILE A 13 8.39 14.33 8.44
N VAL A 14 8.26 13.39 9.38
CA VAL A 14 8.39 11.97 9.12
C VAL A 14 7.04 11.29 9.28
N LEU A 15 6.62 10.56 8.25
CA LEU A 15 5.42 9.72 8.27
C LEU A 15 5.85 8.25 8.19
N PRO A 16 5.57 7.42 9.23
CA PRO A 16 5.99 6.03 9.26
C PRO A 16 5.16 5.18 8.31
N ASP A 17 5.83 4.50 7.38
CA ASP A 17 5.21 3.58 6.43
C ASP A 17 5.13 2.16 7.02
N ASN A 18 4.25 1.33 6.44
CA ASN A 18 4.06 -0.04 6.90
C ASN A 18 5.07 -1.01 6.25
N THR A 19 5.43 -2.08 6.95
CA THR A 19 6.36 -3.07 6.42
C THR A 19 5.71 -3.95 5.36
N PHE A 20 6.54 -4.74 4.67
CA PHE A 20 6.06 -5.74 3.72
C PHE A 20 5.06 -6.73 4.34
N PHE A 21 5.09 -7.01 5.64
CA PHE A 21 4.15 -7.95 6.24
C PHE A 21 2.82 -7.32 6.64
N GLU A 22 2.74 -6.01 6.70
CA GLU A 22 1.59 -5.26 7.22
C GLU A 22 0.62 -4.79 6.11
N GLY A 23 1.02 -4.93 4.84
CA GLY A 23 0.18 -4.61 3.70
C GLY A 23 -0.49 -5.86 3.13
N SER A 24 -1.76 -5.76 2.74
CA SER A 24 -2.43 -6.76 1.92
C SER A 24 -2.29 -6.41 0.44
N GLY A 25 -2.26 -7.40 -0.45
CA GLY A 25 -2.24 -7.15 -1.88
C GLY A 25 -1.88 -8.36 -2.71
N LEU A 26 -1.92 -8.20 -4.03
CA LEU A 26 -1.39 -9.18 -4.97
C LEU A 26 0.03 -8.80 -5.36
N ASN A 27 0.94 -9.76 -5.34
CA ASN A 27 2.33 -9.56 -5.70
C ASN A 27 2.70 -10.42 -6.93
N PRO A 28 2.88 -9.80 -8.11
CA PRO A 28 3.34 -10.51 -9.29
C PRO A 28 4.83 -10.82 -9.18
N ARG A 29 5.18 -12.11 -9.15
CA ARG A 29 6.56 -12.58 -9.12
C ARG A 29 6.98 -12.98 -10.52
N THR A 30 7.48 -12.00 -11.27
CA THR A 30 7.89 -12.14 -12.67
C THR A 30 9.39 -11.99 -12.87
N TYR A 31 10.09 -11.30 -11.97
CA TYR A 31 11.54 -11.09 -12.09
C TYR A 31 12.33 -12.34 -11.71
N GLN A 32 13.13 -12.86 -12.64
CA GLN A 32 13.96 -14.07 -12.49
C GLN A 32 13.17 -15.31 -12.01
N ALA A 33 11.87 -15.40 -12.35
CA ALA A 33 11.04 -16.54 -11.99
C ALA A 33 11.02 -17.58 -13.12
N MET A 34 11.43 -18.83 -12.84
CA MET A 34 11.25 -19.95 -13.78
C MET A 34 9.77 -20.19 -14.11
N TYR A 35 8.89 -19.91 -13.13
CA TYR A 35 7.44 -19.96 -13.28
C TYR A 35 6.85 -18.66 -12.76
N PRO A 36 6.35 -17.78 -13.66
CA PRO A 36 5.62 -16.59 -13.25
C PRO A 36 4.44 -16.96 -12.36
N GLN A 37 4.30 -16.28 -11.22
CA GLN A 37 3.24 -16.55 -10.25
C GLN A 37 2.69 -15.24 -9.68
N VAL A 38 1.41 -15.25 -9.33
CA VAL A 38 0.78 -14.17 -8.57
C VAL A 38 0.56 -14.68 -7.16
N ALA A 39 1.23 -14.06 -6.18
CA ALA A 39 1.08 -14.42 -4.78
C ALA A 39 0.10 -13.46 -4.10
N LEU A 40 -0.92 -14.01 -3.44
CA LEU A 40 -1.73 -13.25 -2.50
C LEU A 40 -0.93 -13.02 -1.22
N ARG A 41 -0.87 -11.76 -0.78
CA ARG A 41 -0.29 -11.35 0.50
C ARG A 41 -1.40 -10.89 1.42
N GLU A 42 -1.57 -11.60 2.52
CA GLU A 42 -2.43 -11.17 3.62
C GLU A 42 -1.63 -10.35 4.62
N ALA A 43 -2.27 -9.30 5.15
CA ALA A 43 -1.63 -8.42 6.12
C ALA A 43 -1.59 -9.07 7.50
N LEU A 44 -0.41 -9.08 8.12
CA LEU A 44 -0.27 -9.28 9.55
C LEU A 44 -0.66 -8.00 10.32
N PRO A 45 -1.06 -8.12 11.59
CA PRO A 45 -1.35 -6.95 12.42
C PRO A 45 -0.15 -6.00 12.49
N ALA A 46 -0.41 -4.70 12.33
CA ALA A 46 0.63 -3.68 12.45
C ALA A 46 1.12 -3.58 13.92
N PRO A 47 2.44 -3.58 14.15
CA PRO A 47 2.99 -3.51 15.51
C PRO A 47 2.87 -2.11 16.15
N TYR A 48 2.72 -1.07 15.33
CA TYR A 48 2.65 0.34 15.76
C TYR A 48 1.64 1.12 14.90
N ASP A 49 1.51 2.44 15.12
CA ASP A 49 0.67 3.30 14.29
C ASP A 49 1.36 3.63 12.95
N THR A 50 1.26 2.68 12.02
CA THR A 50 1.76 2.81 10.65
C THR A 50 0.59 2.81 9.66
N LYS A 51 0.76 3.52 8.55
CA LYS A 51 -0.19 3.54 7.42
C LYS A 51 0.61 3.33 6.15
N SER A 52 0.02 2.59 5.20
CA SER A 52 0.65 2.43 3.89
C SER A 52 0.76 3.78 3.18
N ILE A 53 1.81 3.96 2.39
CA ILE A 53 2.00 5.15 1.56
C ILE A 53 0.77 5.48 0.71
N GLY A 54 0.09 4.47 0.16
CA GLY A 54 -1.15 4.68 -0.60
C GLY A 54 -2.28 5.29 0.24
N SER A 55 -2.44 4.85 1.50
CA SER A 55 -3.41 5.43 2.42
C SER A 55 -3.07 6.87 2.81
N VAL A 56 -1.78 7.16 3.02
CA VAL A 56 -1.29 8.51 3.33
C VAL A 56 -1.52 9.44 2.14
N THR A 57 -1.18 9.02 0.93
CA THR A 57 -1.37 9.80 -0.30
C THR A 57 -2.85 10.12 -0.55
N VAL A 58 -3.76 9.15 -0.42
CA VAL A 58 -5.20 9.39 -0.56
C VAL A 58 -5.71 10.40 0.48
N SER A 59 -5.24 10.29 1.72
CA SER A 59 -5.63 11.23 2.79
C SER A 59 -5.10 12.65 2.52
N LEU A 60 -3.90 12.76 1.96
CA LEU A 60 -3.31 14.04 1.59
C LEU A 60 -4.07 14.69 0.43
N LEU A 61 -4.37 13.94 -0.64
CA LEU A 61 -5.12 14.44 -1.80
C LEU A 61 -6.48 15.01 -1.38
N ARG A 62 -7.22 14.29 -0.53
CA ARG A 62 -8.50 14.76 0.02
C ARG A 62 -8.35 16.03 0.85
N LYS A 63 -7.32 16.11 1.70
CA LYS A 63 -7.01 17.33 2.47
C LYS A 63 -6.63 18.51 1.59
N MET A 64 -6.11 18.27 0.39
CA MET A 64 -5.80 19.28 -0.61
C MET A 64 -7.01 19.68 -1.47
N GLY A 65 -8.18 19.04 -1.30
CA GLY A 65 -9.37 19.25 -2.13
C GLY A 65 -9.27 18.63 -3.53
N LEU A 66 -8.34 17.69 -3.72
CA LEU A 66 -8.09 16.98 -4.98
C LEU A 66 -8.88 15.67 -5.04
N ASP A 67 -10.18 15.74 -4.72
CA ASP A 67 -11.05 14.57 -4.58
C ASP A 67 -11.25 13.82 -5.92
N GLU A 68 -11.08 14.51 -7.06
CA GLU A 68 -11.13 13.90 -8.39
C GLU A 68 -10.09 12.78 -8.58
N TYR A 69 -8.93 12.90 -7.91
CA TYR A 69 -7.86 11.90 -7.94
C TYR A 69 -7.95 10.89 -6.78
N ALA A 70 -8.82 11.14 -5.81
CA ALA A 70 -9.02 10.32 -4.62
C ALA A 70 -10.50 10.02 -4.38
N PRO A 71 -11.20 9.41 -5.37
CA PRO A 71 -12.65 9.23 -5.33
C PRO A 71 -13.12 8.50 -4.07
N GLU A 72 -14.37 8.74 -3.72
CA GLU A 72 -14.99 8.14 -2.54
C GLU A 72 -14.96 6.61 -2.64
N GLY A 73 -14.55 5.93 -1.57
CA GLY A 73 -14.35 4.47 -1.57
C GLY A 73 -12.99 4.01 -2.11
N MET A 74 -12.16 4.89 -2.68
CA MET A 74 -10.78 4.55 -3.04
C MET A 74 -9.96 4.24 -1.79
N GLY A 75 -9.41 3.04 -1.74
CA GLY A 75 -8.59 2.53 -0.63
C GLY A 75 -8.03 1.15 -0.94
N GLY A 76 -7.05 0.70 -0.14
CA GLY A 76 -6.34 -0.56 -0.41
C GLY A 76 -7.25 -1.79 -0.51
N LYS A 77 -8.34 -1.84 0.27
CA LYS A 77 -9.33 -2.94 0.21
C LYS A 77 -10.14 -2.94 -1.08
N ALA A 78 -10.61 -1.78 -1.54
CA ALA A 78 -11.37 -1.67 -2.78
C ALA A 78 -10.51 -2.01 -4.00
N ILE A 79 -9.24 -1.56 -4.00
CA ILE A 79 -8.28 -1.89 -5.05
C ILE A 79 -8.00 -3.39 -5.07
N LEU A 80 -7.77 -4.02 -3.91
CA LEU A 80 -7.54 -5.46 -3.83
C LEU A 80 -8.76 -6.26 -4.30
N ALA A 81 -9.97 -5.86 -3.91
CA ALA A 81 -11.20 -6.51 -4.35
C ALA A 81 -11.35 -6.48 -5.88
N ALA A 82 -11.16 -5.31 -6.49
CA ALA A 82 -11.20 -5.18 -7.95
C ALA A 82 -10.14 -6.03 -8.66
N GLN A 83 -8.94 -6.17 -8.07
CA GLN A 83 -7.90 -7.03 -8.62
C GLN A 83 -8.24 -8.53 -8.50
N LEU A 84 -8.88 -8.96 -7.41
CA LEU A 84 -9.31 -10.35 -7.21
C LEU A 84 -10.46 -10.74 -8.16
N GLU A 85 -11.41 -9.83 -8.38
CA GLU A 85 -12.47 -9.97 -9.37
C GLU A 85 -11.87 -10.08 -10.79
N ALA A 86 -10.91 -9.22 -11.13
CA ALA A 86 -10.22 -9.28 -12.42
C ALA A 86 -9.44 -10.60 -12.65
N LEU A 87 -9.02 -11.27 -11.57
CA LEU A 87 -8.37 -12.58 -11.62
C LEU A 87 -9.36 -13.75 -11.69
N GLY A 88 -10.68 -13.50 -11.65
CA GLY A 88 -11.72 -14.52 -11.68
C GLY A 88 -11.76 -15.40 -10.42
N THR A 89 -11.23 -14.88 -9.31
CA THR A 89 -11.15 -15.62 -8.03
C THR A 89 -12.35 -15.38 -7.11
N THR A 90 -13.22 -14.43 -7.46
CA THR A 90 -14.49 -14.07 -6.81
C THR A 90 -15.43 -13.55 -7.88
#